data_AF-A0AAD4EDT5-F1
#
_entry.id   AF-A0AAD4EDT5-F1
#
_cell.length_a   1.000
_cell.length_b   1.000
_cell.length_c   1.000
_cell.angle_alpha   90.00
_cell.angle_beta   90.00
_cell.angle_gamma   90.00
#
_symmetry.space_group_name_H-M   'P 1'
#
loop_
_entity.id
_entity.type
_entity.pdbx_description
1 polymer ?
#
loop_
_entity_poly.entity_id
_entity_poly.type
_entity_poly.pdbx_seq_one_letter_code
_entity_poly.pdbx_strand_id
1 'polypeptide(L)'
;MRKKNTGVAIPEIEWTADVIWQLLTQIELSENRVVLLGKRKKGERTSGDSKVTVYQRMGAAIFPQLHSLNAVAVGERVKRKYEHLTKKYKELARRLRTTGEGIQADTDGNLSDGDNKYFECYVPASGPNETTTSRAQSIWGMYLTLLCIVSEYK
;
A
#
# COMPACT_ATOMS: atom_id res chain seq x y z
N MET A 1 -33.13 -11.81 -18.09
CA MET A 1 -32.29 -11.44 -19.24
C MET A 1 -31.00 -10.80 -18.74
N ARG A 2 -29.85 -11.47 -18.91
CA ARG A 2 -28.53 -10.98 -18.48
C ARG A 2 -27.96 -10.13 -19.62
N LYS A 3 -27.91 -8.80 -19.48
CA LYS A 3 -27.26 -7.92 -20.48
C LYS A 3 -25.80 -8.35 -20.61
N LYS A 4 -25.43 -8.90 -21.78
CA LYS A 4 -24.03 -9.09 -22.16
C LYS A 4 -23.48 -7.70 -22.45
N ASN A 5 -22.65 -7.16 -21.56
CA ASN A 5 -21.89 -5.96 -21.83
C ASN A 5 -20.92 -6.27 -22.97
N THR A 6 -21.24 -5.83 -24.18
CA THR A 6 -20.28 -5.60 -25.27
C THR A 6 -19.46 -4.35 -24.93
N GLY A 7 -18.76 -4.38 -23.79
CA GLY A 7 -17.83 -3.33 -23.41
C GLY A 7 -16.55 -3.53 -24.19
N VAL A 8 -16.06 -2.46 -24.84
CA VAL A 8 -14.72 -2.42 -25.42
C VAL A 8 -13.73 -3.00 -24.40
N ALA A 9 -13.06 -4.09 -24.78
CA ALA A 9 -12.13 -4.76 -23.90
C ALA A 9 -10.94 -3.83 -23.66
N ILE A 10 -10.74 -3.40 -22.41
CA ILE A 10 -9.57 -2.60 -22.07
C ILE A 10 -8.33 -3.51 -22.14
N PRO A 11 -7.26 -3.13 -22.85
CA PRO A 11 -6.00 -3.88 -22.86
C PRO A 11 -5.46 -4.02 -21.44
N GLU A 12 -4.86 -5.15 -21.07
CA GLU A 12 -4.31 -5.37 -19.72
C GLU A 12 -3.33 -4.24 -19.34
N ILE A 13 -3.39 -3.77 -18.10
CA ILE A 13 -2.52 -2.68 -17.63
C ILE A 13 -1.24 -3.30 -17.06
N GLU A 14 -0.11 -2.92 -17.65
CA GLU A 14 1.19 -3.21 -17.06
C GLU A 14 1.46 -2.25 -15.89
N TRP A 15 1.59 -2.81 -14.68
CA TRP A 15 1.84 -2.04 -13.46
C TRP A 15 3.34 -1.93 -13.19
N THR A 16 4.02 -1.12 -14.00
CA THR A 16 5.44 -0.79 -13.80
C THR A 16 5.64 0.02 -12.52
N ALA A 17 6.91 0.15 -12.08
CA ALA A 17 7.24 0.97 -10.91
C ALA A 17 6.70 2.41 -11.05
N ASP A 18 6.91 3.03 -12.20
CA ASP A 18 6.45 4.41 -12.47
C ASP A 18 4.93 4.55 -12.36
N VAL A 19 4.19 3.59 -12.90
CA VAL A 19 2.72 3.58 -12.82
C VAL A 19 2.25 3.39 -11.38
N ILE A 20 2.94 2.56 -10.60
CA ILE A 20 2.67 2.40 -9.17
C ILE A 20 2.95 3.71 -8.42
N TRP A 21 4.03 4.42 -8.75
CA TRP A 21 4.36 5.71 -8.15
C TRP A 21 3.34 6.81 -8.50
N GLN A 22 2.88 6.86 -9.74
CA GLN A 22 1.79 7.75 -10.15
C GLN A 22 0.50 7.44 -9.37
N LEU A 23 0.19 6.15 -9.16
CA LEU A 23 -0.95 5.74 -8.35
C LEU A 23 -0.83 6.21 -6.89
N LEU A 24 0.34 6.05 -6.28
CA LEU A 24 0.60 6.53 -4.91
C LEU A 24 0.46 8.04 -4.81
N THR A 25 1.02 8.79 -5.77
CA THR A 25 0.89 10.25 -5.84
C THR A 25 -0.58 10.68 -5.89
N GLN A 26 -1.39 10.00 -6.71
CA GLN A 26 -2.83 10.27 -6.82
C GLN A 26 -3.60 9.95 -5.53
N ILE A 27 -3.19 8.93 -4.77
CA ILE A 27 -3.79 8.60 -3.46
C ILE A 27 -3.51 9.69 -2.42
N GLU A 28 -2.36 10.36 -2.50
CA GLU A 28 -1.95 11.38 -1.55
C GLU A 28 -2.64 12.73 -1.77
N LEU A 29 -3.17 12.99 -2.97
CA LEU A 29 -3.97 14.18 -3.24
C LEU A 29 -5.13 14.29 -2.26
N SER A 30 -5.26 15.44 -1.62
CA SER A 30 -6.19 15.67 -0.50
C SER A 30 -7.62 15.24 -0.80
N GLU A 31 -8.11 15.54 -2.00
CA GLU A 31 -9.44 15.19 -2.51
C GLU A 31 -9.70 13.68 -2.60
N ASN A 32 -8.68 12.89 -2.97
CA ASN A 32 -8.78 11.44 -3.06
C ASN A 32 -8.53 10.80 -1.69
N ARG A 33 -7.49 11.28 -1.02
CA ARG A 33 -7.00 10.76 0.27
C ARG A 33 -8.08 10.77 1.34
N VAL A 34 -8.81 11.89 1.47
CA VAL A 34 -9.83 12.04 2.51
C VAL A 34 -10.96 11.02 2.36
N VAL A 35 -11.29 10.65 1.13
CA VAL A 35 -12.33 9.66 0.80
C VAL A 35 -11.81 8.22 0.98
N LEU A 36 -10.56 7.97 0.60
CA LEU A 36 -9.97 6.62 0.63
C LEU A 36 -9.49 6.20 2.02
N LEU A 37 -8.79 7.11 2.71
CA LEU A 37 -8.08 6.86 3.97
C LEU A 37 -8.69 7.61 5.17
N GLY A 38 -9.67 8.47 4.93
CA GLY A 38 -10.29 9.27 5.98
C GLY A 38 -9.51 10.54 6.35
N LYS A 39 -10.12 11.30 7.24
CA LYS A 39 -9.61 12.59 7.73
C LYS A 39 -8.38 12.39 8.63
N ARG A 40 -7.34 13.21 8.44
CA ARG A 40 -6.18 13.27 9.34
C ARG A 40 -6.38 14.27 10.47
N LYS A 41 -7.07 15.38 10.19
CA LYS A 41 -7.26 16.49 11.13
C LYS A 41 -8.75 16.73 11.40
N LYS A 42 -9.05 17.15 12.62
CA LYS A 42 -10.38 17.65 12.99
C LYS A 42 -10.65 18.92 12.17
N GLY A 43 -11.67 18.89 11.32
CA GLY A 43 -12.03 20.01 10.44
C GLY A 43 -11.77 19.79 8.94
N GLU A 44 -11.09 18.71 8.54
CA GLU A 44 -11.02 18.35 7.12
C GLU A 44 -12.42 18.10 6.55
N ARG A 45 -12.72 18.74 5.42
CA ARG A 45 -13.97 18.50 4.69
C ARG A 45 -13.82 17.21 3.91
N THR A 46 -14.69 16.26 4.18
CA THR A 46 -14.89 15.12 3.27
C THR A 46 -15.54 15.67 2.02
N SER A 47 -14.98 15.37 0.85
CA SER A 47 -15.75 15.56 -0.38
C SER A 47 -17.00 14.67 -0.31
N GLY A 48 -18.09 15.09 -0.94
CA GLY A 48 -19.28 14.26 -1.11
C GLY A 48 -19.08 13.12 -2.11
N ASP A 49 -17.85 12.94 -2.61
CA ASP A 49 -17.53 11.97 -3.64
C ASP A 49 -17.54 10.55 -3.09
N SER A 50 -18.04 9.64 -3.91
CA SER A 50 -17.94 8.21 -3.62
C SER A 50 -16.52 7.70 -3.89
N LYS A 51 -16.13 6.61 -3.23
CA LYS A 51 -14.87 5.90 -3.55
C LYS A 51 -14.78 5.51 -5.03
N VAL A 52 -15.91 5.15 -5.64
CA VAL A 52 -15.98 4.80 -7.07
C VAL A 52 -15.58 5.99 -7.94
N THR A 53 -16.11 7.17 -7.63
CA THR A 53 -15.78 8.43 -8.33
C THR A 53 -14.29 8.75 -8.20
N VAL A 54 -13.72 8.54 -7.02
CA VAL A 54 -12.27 8.74 -6.79
C VAL A 54 -11.44 7.79 -7.63
N TYR A 55 -11.75 6.48 -7.65
CA TYR A 55 -11.00 5.52 -8.47
C TYR A 55 -11.09 5.82 -9.97
N GLN A 56 -12.24 6.29 -10.45
CA GLN A 56 -12.39 6.73 -11.84
C GLN A 56 -11.54 7.99 -12.13
N ARG A 57 -11.57 9.00 -11.25
CA ARG A 57 -10.74 10.20 -11.38
C ARG A 57 -9.25 9.87 -11.42
N MET A 58 -8.79 9.01 -10.52
CA MET A 58 -7.41 8.52 -10.52
C MET A 58 -7.08 7.76 -11.81
N GLY A 59 -8.03 6.95 -12.31
CA GLY A 59 -7.92 6.28 -13.60
C GLY A 59 -7.80 7.24 -14.78
N ALA A 60 -8.54 8.35 -14.76
CA ALA A 60 -8.45 9.39 -15.78
C ALA A 60 -7.09 10.12 -15.75
N ALA A 61 -6.52 10.33 -14.55
CA ALA A 61 -5.23 10.98 -14.39
C ALA A 61 -4.06 10.09 -14.86
N ILE A 62 -4.10 8.79 -14.55
CA ILE A 62 -3.00 7.86 -14.83
C ILE A 62 -3.12 7.25 -16.23
N PHE A 63 -4.34 6.96 -16.67
CA PHE A 63 -4.61 6.28 -17.94
C PHE A 63 -5.66 7.04 -18.77
N PRO A 64 -5.42 8.30 -19.17
CA PRO A 64 -6.42 9.12 -19.85
C PRO A 64 -6.99 8.44 -21.09
N GLN A 65 -6.14 7.80 -21.90
CA GLN A 65 -6.58 7.09 -23.11
C GLN A 65 -7.48 5.89 -22.81
N LEU A 66 -7.12 5.06 -21.82
CA LEU A 66 -7.93 3.89 -21.44
C LEU A 66 -9.23 4.31 -20.74
N HIS A 67 -9.18 5.41 -19.99
CA HIS A 67 -10.33 5.95 -19.29
C HIS A 67 -11.36 6.50 -20.27
N SER A 68 -10.92 7.15 -21.36
CA SER A 68 -11.80 7.57 -22.46
C SER A 68 -12.51 6.39 -23.14
N LEU A 69 -11.88 5.21 -23.18
CA LEU A 69 -12.51 4.00 -23.72
C LEU A 69 -13.57 3.44 -22.77
N ASN A 70 -13.23 3.28 -21.48
CA ASN A 70 -14.15 2.75 -20.48
C ASN A 70 -13.73 3.13 -19.05
N ALA A 71 -14.22 4.28 -18.60
CA ALA A 71 -13.98 4.84 -17.28
C ALA A 71 -14.25 3.86 -16.12
N VAL A 72 -15.35 3.09 -16.21
CA VAL A 72 -15.78 2.17 -15.15
C VAL A 72 -14.77 1.03 -14.99
N ALA A 73 -14.35 0.42 -16.10
CA ALA A 73 -13.41 -0.69 -16.03
C ALA A 73 -11.99 -0.23 -15.66
N VAL A 74 -11.52 0.95 -16.07
CA VAL A 74 -10.25 1.52 -15.57
C VAL A 74 -10.33 1.78 -14.07
N GLY A 75 -11.40 2.43 -13.59
CA GLY A 75 -11.59 2.69 -12.16
C GLY A 75 -11.59 1.40 -11.33
N GLU A 76 -12.21 0.33 -11.82
CA GLU A 76 -12.19 -0.98 -11.16
C GLU A 76 -10.78 -1.60 -11.12
N ARG A 77 -9.96 -1.41 -12.15
CA ARG A 77 -8.56 -1.86 -12.14
C ARG A 77 -7.69 -1.09 -11.15
N VAL A 78 -7.85 0.24 -11.12
CA VAL A 78 -7.20 1.11 -10.13
C VAL A 78 -7.56 0.68 -8.71
N LYS A 79 -8.85 0.46 -8.45
CA LYS A 79 -9.34 -0.04 -7.16
C LYS A 79 -8.66 -1.35 -6.75
N ARG A 80 -8.64 -2.36 -7.63
CA ARG A 80 -8.02 -3.66 -7.31
C ARG A 80 -6.53 -3.51 -6.99
N LYS A 81 -5.80 -2.65 -7.72
CA LYS A 81 -4.40 -2.40 -7.44
C LYS A 81 -4.20 -1.67 -6.11
N TYR A 82 -5.02 -0.66 -5.84
CA TYR A 82 -5.04 0.05 -4.55
C TYR A 82 -5.28 -0.90 -3.37
N GLU A 83 -6.28 -1.78 -3.46
CA GLU A 83 -6.60 -2.76 -2.42
C GLU A 83 -5.45 -3.74 -2.21
N HIS A 84 -4.80 -4.19 -3.30
CA HIS A 84 -3.62 -5.05 -3.24
C HIS A 84 -2.45 -4.36 -2.52
N LEU A 85 -2.10 -3.12 -2.90
CA LEU A 85 -1.02 -2.36 -2.27
C LEU A 85 -1.31 -2.09 -0.79
N THR A 86 -2.55 -1.73 -0.47
CA THR A 86 -2.98 -1.51 0.93
C THR A 86 -2.86 -2.77 1.76
N LYS A 87 -3.30 -3.92 1.23
CA LYS A 87 -3.18 -5.21 1.92
C LYS A 87 -1.72 -5.57 2.13
N LYS A 88 -0.88 -5.39 1.11
CA LYS A 88 0.56 -5.68 1.18
C LYS A 88 1.26 -4.80 2.21
N TYR A 89 0.96 -3.50 2.23
CA TYR A 89 1.48 -2.58 3.23
C TYR A 89 1.09 -3.00 4.64
N LYS A 90 -0.17 -3.33 4.89
CA LYS A 90 -0.64 -3.80 6.22
C LYS A 90 0.07 -5.08 6.66
N GLU A 91 0.26 -6.02 5.73
CA GLU A 91 1.00 -7.27 6.00
C GLU A 91 2.44 -6.96 6.44
N LEU A 92 3.13 -6.09 5.70
CA LEU A 92 4.51 -5.69 5.98
C LEU A 92 4.64 -4.91 7.29
N ALA A 93 3.76 -3.93 7.52
CA ALA A 93 3.73 -3.15 8.75
C ALA A 93 3.44 -4.02 9.99
N ARG A 94 2.58 -5.03 9.87
CA ARG A 94 2.34 -6.00 10.94
C ARG A 94 3.60 -6.80 11.27
N ARG A 95 4.30 -7.31 10.25
CA ARG A 95 5.57 -8.03 10.45
C ARG A 95 6.60 -7.15 11.17
N LEU A 96 6.69 -5.87 10.80
CA LEU A 96 7.58 -4.91 11.46
C LEU A 96 7.21 -4.65 12.93
N ARG A 97 5.91 -4.53 13.24
CA ARG A 97 5.45 -4.37 14.62
C ARG A 97 5.81 -5.58 15.49
N THR A 98 5.63 -6.78 14.96
CA THR A 98 6.02 -8.02 15.66
C THR A 98 7.54 -8.10 15.89
N THR A 99 8.36 -7.54 14.99
CA THR A 99 9.83 -7.48 15.19
C THR A 99 10.30 -6.36 16.12
N GLY A 100 9.41 -5.44 16.51
CA GLY A 100 9.73 -4.25 17.34
C GLY A 100 9.33 -4.36 18.81
N GLU A 101 8.53 -5.37 19.18
CA GLU A 101 8.31 -5.73 20.58
C GLU A 101 9.51 -6.55 21.04
N GLY A 102 10.46 -5.89 21.71
CA GLY A 102 11.58 -6.57 22.36
C GLY A 102 11.10 -7.73 23.22
N ILE A 103 11.95 -8.74 23.35
CA ILE A 103 11.83 -9.91 24.24
C ILE A 103 10.98 -9.55 25.47
N GLN A 104 9.77 -10.09 25.57
CA GLN A 104 9.12 -10.20 26.87
C GLN A 104 10.03 -11.12 27.67
N ALA A 105 10.75 -10.54 28.63
CA ALA A 105 11.48 -11.33 29.62
C ALA A 105 10.47 -12.28 30.26
N ASP A 106 10.83 -13.55 30.25
CA ASP A 106 10.02 -14.66 30.69
C ASP A 106 9.33 -14.33 32.02
N THR A 107 8.00 -14.41 32.04
CA THR A 107 7.28 -14.74 33.26
C THR A 107 6.36 -15.89 32.90
N ASP A 108 6.76 -17.05 33.42
CA ASP A 108 6.15 -18.38 33.36
C ASP A 108 4.66 -18.45 33.01
N GLY A 109 4.33 -19.35 32.08
CA GLY A 109 3.05 -20.03 32.13
C GLY A 109 2.45 -20.43 30.78
N ASN A 110 2.77 -21.65 30.34
CA ASN A 110 1.91 -22.52 29.54
C ASN A 110 1.83 -22.24 28.01
N LEU A 111 2.79 -22.82 27.28
CA LEU A 111 2.80 -22.90 25.82
C LEU A 111 1.84 -23.98 25.32
N SER A 112 0.75 -23.56 24.67
CA SER A 112 0.04 -24.39 23.70
C SER A 112 0.11 -23.75 22.32
N ASP A 113 0.89 -24.40 21.48
CA ASP A 113 0.74 -24.60 20.04
C ASP A 113 0.57 -23.38 19.11
N GLY A 114 1.54 -23.23 18.21
CA GLY A 114 1.51 -22.28 17.12
C GLY A 114 2.92 -21.90 16.68
N ASP A 115 3.46 -22.63 15.71
CA ASP A 115 4.68 -22.39 14.90
C ASP A 115 5.25 -20.95 14.90
N ASN A 116 5.79 -20.50 16.02
CA ASN A 116 6.51 -19.23 16.11
C ASN A 116 7.90 -19.45 15.53
N LYS A 117 8.05 -19.17 14.23
CA LYS A 117 9.37 -18.95 13.61
C LYS A 117 9.97 -17.67 14.21
N TYR A 118 10.70 -17.83 15.30
CA TYR A 118 11.57 -16.78 15.84
C TYR A 118 12.60 -16.39 14.76
N PHE A 119 12.79 -15.09 14.54
CA PHE A 119 13.83 -14.60 13.65
C PHE A 119 15.18 -14.56 14.39
N GLU A 120 16.24 -15.04 13.73
CA GLU A 120 17.60 -15.15 14.27
C GLU A 120 18.30 -13.80 14.53
N CYS A 121 17.69 -12.66 14.20
CA CYS A 121 18.35 -11.35 14.35
C CYS A 121 17.41 -10.24 14.81
N TYR A 122 17.85 -9.54 15.86
CA TYR A 122 17.27 -8.29 16.35
C TYR A 122 17.84 -7.11 15.56
N VAL A 123 16.98 -6.22 15.07
CA VAL A 123 17.39 -4.98 14.39
C VAL A 123 16.98 -3.79 15.27
N PRO A 124 17.93 -2.97 15.76
CA PRO A 124 17.62 -1.85 16.64
C PRO A 124 16.86 -0.74 15.88
N ALA A 125 16.24 0.17 16.64
CA ALA A 125 15.47 1.29 16.09
C ALA A 125 16.30 2.23 15.19
N SER A 126 17.63 2.21 15.31
CA SER A 126 18.59 2.92 14.46
C SER A 126 18.81 2.28 13.08
N GLY A 127 18.20 1.12 12.82
CA GLY A 127 18.35 0.37 11.57
C GLY A 127 19.38 -0.77 11.66
N PRO A 128 19.62 -1.48 10.54
CA PRO A 128 20.57 -2.59 10.47
C PRO A 128 21.97 -2.18 10.92
N ASN A 129 22.56 -3.00 11.79
CA ASN A 129 23.94 -2.86 12.23
C ASN A 129 24.77 -4.07 11.73
N GLU A 130 26.06 -4.10 12.08
CA GLU A 130 27.01 -5.14 11.66
C GLU A 130 26.59 -6.57 12.08
N THR A 131 25.71 -6.71 13.08
CA THR A 131 25.16 -7.99 13.54
C THR A 131 23.86 -8.41 12.83
N THR A 132 23.35 -7.58 11.91
CA THR A 132 22.09 -7.85 11.19
C THR A 132 22.34 -8.79 10.00
N THR A 133 21.61 -9.91 9.93
CA THR A 133 21.77 -10.89 8.84
C THR A 133 21.46 -10.30 7.45
N SER A 134 22.11 -10.82 6.40
CA SER A 134 21.96 -10.34 5.01
C SER A 134 20.51 -10.36 4.52
N ARG A 135 19.69 -11.28 5.03
CA ARG A 135 18.25 -11.38 4.76
C ARG A 135 17.48 -10.19 5.33
N ALA A 136 17.80 -9.76 6.55
CA ALA A 136 17.18 -8.59 7.18
C ALA A 136 17.67 -7.28 6.55
N GLN A 137 18.94 -7.21 6.14
CA GLN A 137 19.47 -6.07 5.38
C GLN A 137 18.78 -5.89 4.02
N SER A 138 18.47 -6.97 3.30
CA SER A 138 17.76 -6.89 2.02
C SER A 138 16.34 -6.32 2.17
N ILE A 139 15.65 -6.65 3.26
CA ILE A 139 14.34 -6.12 3.59
C ILE A 139 14.42 -4.61 3.86
N TRP A 140 15.43 -4.16 4.61
CA TRP A 140 15.69 -2.74 4.87
C TRP A 140 16.17 -1.96 3.65
N GLY A 141 16.98 -2.56 2.78
CA GLY A 141 17.39 -1.97 1.51
C GLY A 141 16.21 -1.63 0.62
N MET A 142 15.21 -2.51 0.54
CA MET A 142 13.94 -2.23 -0.15
C MET A 142 13.14 -1.09 0.52
N TYR A 143 13.21 -0.94 1.85
CA TYR A 143 12.52 0.12 2.58
C TYR A 143 13.21 1.48 2.47
N LEU A 144 14.54 1.56 2.43
CA LEU A 144 15.28 2.82 2.22
C LEU A 144 15.00 3.39 0.83
N THR A 145 14.83 2.56 -0.20
CA THR A 145 14.39 3.05 -1.52
C THR A 145 12.98 3.64 -1.47
N LEU A 146 12.08 3.08 -0.64
CA LEU A 146 10.72 3.59 -0.45
C LEU A 146 10.66 4.85 0.43
N LEU A 147 11.54 4.99 1.43
CA LEU A 147 11.56 6.12 2.38
C LEU A 147 12.43 7.30 1.92
N CYS A 148 13.57 7.08 1.26
CA CYS A 148 14.40 8.17 0.72
C CYS A 148 13.66 8.97 -0.37
N ILE A 149 12.80 8.34 -1.18
CA ILE A 149 12.03 9.03 -2.24
C ILE A 149 10.97 9.99 -1.67
N VAL A 150 10.49 9.77 -0.43
CA VAL A 150 9.50 10.65 0.23
C VAL A 150 10.18 11.84 0.93
N SER A 151 11.49 11.76 1.20
CA SER A 151 12.23 12.80 1.93
C SER A 151 12.90 13.85 1.04
N GLU A 152 13.04 13.63 -0.28
CA GLU A 152 13.70 14.57 -1.19
C GLU A 152 12.77 15.64 -1.79
N TYR A 153 11.49 15.67 -1.42
CA TYR A 153 10.59 16.78 -1.73
C TYR A 153 10.20 17.52 -0.45
N LYS A 154 11.14 18.32 0.07
CA LYS A 154 10.87 19.40 1.02
C LYS A 154 11.65 20.64 0.64
#